data_AF-A0A969GJ21-F1
#
_entry.id   AF-A0A969GJ21-F1
#
_cell.length_a   1.000
_cell.length_b   1.000
_cell.length_c   1.000
_cell.angle_alpha   90.00
_cell.angle_beta   90.00
_cell.angle_gamma   90.00
#
_symmetry.space_group_name_H-M   'P 1'
#
loop_
_entity.id
_entity.type
_entity.pdbx_description
1 polymer ?
#
loop_
_entity_poly.entity_id
_entity_poly.type
_entity_poly.pdbx_seq_one_letter_code
_entity_poly.pdbx_strand_id
1 'polypeptide(L)'
;MGIHLGLVGLGSFGSSFADLFMSHPLVDRIALCDREPERMAAIASRPSWQKKLQPSDLYASLDEICHSDLDALVIITQPWLHAAQCVQAMEAGKHVYSAVPITNIPDDNEILDWCDRLVETVKRTGKHYMLGETTYYRPQTIFCRRKAAEGAFGDFVYSEGEYFHDVDAKTNLREVMRRRTSSASGQEWIALRERYKAAGALNGPMHYPTHSTSGPISVMGAHALKVCCWGYVNQTDDGYFIEDGAAFSNETALFYMSNGATMRICEHREIGHTEREIFRVYGTQASFENDTWVDKLSETPVSLAEMRDPLPDEVIEAFREVNQTSDFMADMAARTPIWPMNSSKRSPRIAFQPSTSGKPCAIWPPASLRTSLHCAMANCSPSQTGAMRPLLEQSPSVRKTITHHGRKSWSPQFVKRQATQPRFRRAPGMETKNSNWSSPQAGKSPCSAQTMPPSFLPRRSKLRSITPSARRASASWRADARARPSLSMTSADRRQQPS
;
A
#
# COMPACT_ATOMS: atom_id res chain seq x y z
N MET A 1 5.99 -25.44 -21.50
CA MET A 1 6.45 -25.48 -20.11
C MET A 1 6.18 -24.10 -19.55
N GLY A 2 4.94 -23.92 -19.14
CA GLY A 2 4.52 -22.82 -18.28
C GLY A 2 4.92 -23.11 -16.84
N ILE A 3 4.20 -22.48 -15.92
CA ILE A 3 4.48 -22.45 -14.48
C ILE A 3 3.42 -23.28 -13.76
N HIS A 4 3.83 -24.05 -12.75
CA HIS A 4 2.93 -24.69 -11.79
C HIS A 4 2.67 -23.74 -10.62
N LEU A 5 1.42 -23.26 -10.46
CA LEU A 5 1.04 -22.26 -9.46
C LEU A 5 0.21 -22.84 -8.30
N GLY A 6 0.45 -22.37 -7.08
CA GLY A 6 -0.44 -22.60 -5.94
C GLY A 6 -1.15 -21.33 -5.49
N LEU A 7 -2.48 -21.32 -5.44
CA LEU A 7 -3.26 -20.22 -4.87
C LEU A 7 -3.45 -20.44 -3.37
N VAL A 8 -2.91 -19.55 -2.54
CA VAL A 8 -2.97 -19.60 -1.08
C VAL A 8 -3.90 -18.51 -0.57
N GLY A 9 -5.04 -18.90 0.01
CA GLY A 9 -6.11 -17.98 0.44
C GLY A 9 -7.17 -17.79 -0.63
N LEU A 10 -8.32 -18.43 -0.43
CA LEU A 10 -9.43 -18.50 -1.38
C LEU A 10 -10.67 -17.75 -0.88
N GLY A 11 -10.49 -16.88 0.13
CA GLY A 11 -11.50 -15.92 0.57
C GLY A 11 -11.93 -14.95 -0.55
N SER A 12 -12.85 -14.04 -0.24
CA SER A 12 -13.56 -13.22 -1.25
C SER A 12 -12.65 -12.45 -2.23
N PHE A 13 -11.43 -12.07 -1.83
CA PHE A 13 -10.47 -11.39 -2.71
C PHE A 13 -9.69 -12.38 -3.58
N GLY A 14 -9.11 -13.44 -3.01
CA GLY A 14 -8.40 -14.48 -3.78
C GLY A 14 -9.29 -15.18 -4.82
N SER A 15 -10.54 -15.49 -4.45
CA SER A 15 -11.57 -16.00 -5.36
C SER A 15 -11.83 -15.08 -6.58
N SER A 16 -11.58 -13.77 -6.46
CA SER A 16 -11.81 -12.81 -7.55
C SER A 16 -10.68 -12.77 -8.60
N PHE A 17 -9.52 -13.36 -8.31
CA PHE A 17 -8.40 -13.49 -9.27
C PHE A 17 -8.15 -14.94 -9.71
N ALA A 18 -8.76 -15.91 -9.01
CA ALA A 18 -8.52 -17.34 -9.21
C ALA A 18 -8.70 -17.77 -10.68
N ASP A 19 -9.80 -17.37 -11.33
CA ASP A 19 -10.10 -17.71 -12.73
C ASP A 19 -9.12 -17.04 -13.74
N LEU A 20 -8.47 -15.93 -13.37
CA LEU A 20 -7.44 -15.27 -14.19
C LEU A 20 -6.11 -16.05 -14.14
N PHE A 21 -5.68 -16.49 -12.96
CA PHE A 21 -4.50 -17.36 -12.82
C PHE A 21 -4.73 -18.72 -13.47
N MET A 22 -5.92 -19.29 -13.29
CA MET A 22 -6.33 -20.55 -13.92
C MET A 22 -6.31 -20.45 -15.46
N SER A 23 -6.85 -19.39 -16.06
CA SER A 23 -6.97 -19.29 -17.52
C SER A 23 -5.63 -19.02 -18.21
N HIS A 24 -4.76 -18.20 -17.59
CA HIS A 24 -3.54 -17.67 -18.20
C HIS A 24 -2.70 -18.73 -18.97
N PRO A 25 -2.29 -18.47 -20.23
CA PRO A 25 -1.72 -19.48 -21.11
C PRO A 25 -0.34 -19.99 -20.70
N LEU A 26 0.39 -19.25 -19.84
CA LEU A 26 1.67 -19.68 -19.28
C LEU A 26 1.56 -20.42 -17.92
N VAL A 27 0.36 -20.82 -17.50
CA VAL A 27 0.14 -21.64 -16.30
C VAL A 27 -0.26 -23.04 -16.76
N ASP A 28 0.57 -24.05 -16.49
CA ASP A 28 0.34 -25.43 -16.96
C ASP A 28 -0.48 -26.24 -15.94
N ARG A 29 -0.30 -25.98 -14.63
CA ARG A 29 -0.98 -26.64 -13.50
C ARG A 29 -1.34 -25.61 -12.44
N ILE A 30 -2.46 -25.80 -11.75
CA ILE A 30 -2.88 -24.94 -10.63
C ILE A 30 -3.28 -25.77 -9.42
N ALA A 31 -2.90 -25.31 -8.24
CA ALA A 31 -3.22 -25.89 -6.95
C ALA A 31 -3.95 -24.89 -6.04
N LEU A 32 -4.63 -25.41 -5.03
CA LEU A 32 -5.46 -24.65 -4.09
C LEU A 32 -5.00 -24.92 -2.65
N CYS A 33 -4.89 -23.86 -1.85
CA CYS A 33 -4.61 -23.93 -0.43
C CYS A 33 -5.49 -22.97 0.35
N ASP A 34 -6.33 -23.48 1.24
CA ASP A 34 -7.07 -22.71 2.23
C ASP A 34 -7.28 -23.57 3.49
N ARG A 35 -7.36 -22.93 4.67
CA ARG A 35 -7.70 -23.58 5.94
C ARG A 35 -9.19 -23.89 6.05
N GLU A 36 -10.00 -23.22 5.24
CA GLU A 36 -11.44 -23.41 5.11
C GLU A 36 -11.72 -24.30 3.87
N PRO A 37 -11.83 -25.64 4.02
CA PRO A 37 -11.81 -26.60 2.91
C PRO A 37 -13.02 -26.51 1.99
N GLU A 38 -14.15 -25.97 2.47
CA GLU A 38 -15.33 -25.69 1.66
C GLU A 38 -15.05 -24.67 0.55
N ARG A 39 -14.08 -23.76 0.72
CA ARG A 39 -13.65 -22.84 -0.34
C ARG A 39 -12.86 -23.54 -1.44
N MET A 40 -11.97 -24.46 -1.05
CA MET A 40 -11.27 -25.31 -2.02
C MET A 40 -12.27 -26.14 -2.83
N ALA A 41 -13.24 -26.77 -2.17
CA ALA A 41 -14.30 -27.53 -2.84
C ALA A 41 -15.17 -26.67 -3.79
N ALA A 42 -15.53 -25.44 -3.39
CA ALA A 42 -16.33 -24.52 -4.20
C ALA A 42 -15.61 -23.97 -5.44
N ILE A 43 -14.28 -24.03 -5.49
CA ILE A 43 -13.49 -23.72 -6.70
C ILE A 43 -13.19 -24.99 -7.49
N ALA A 44 -12.79 -26.07 -6.83
CA ALA A 44 -12.43 -27.33 -7.47
C ALA A 44 -13.61 -27.99 -8.22
N SER A 45 -14.84 -27.79 -7.76
CA SER A 45 -16.05 -28.33 -8.41
C SER A 45 -16.44 -27.62 -9.73
N ARG A 46 -15.79 -26.49 -10.08
CA ARG A 46 -16.06 -25.76 -11.33
C ARG A 46 -15.57 -26.57 -12.54
N PRO A 47 -16.40 -26.82 -13.58
CA PRO A 47 -16.01 -27.64 -14.73
C PRO A 47 -14.78 -27.13 -15.48
N SER A 48 -14.57 -25.81 -15.52
CA SER A 48 -13.41 -25.20 -16.17
C SER A 48 -12.09 -25.60 -15.48
N TRP A 49 -12.05 -25.63 -14.14
CA TRP A 49 -10.83 -25.85 -13.35
C TRP A 49 -10.20 -27.21 -13.56
N GLN A 50 -11.01 -28.22 -13.92
CA GLN A 50 -10.58 -29.59 -14.24
C GLN A 50 -9.54 -29.67 -15.38
N LYS A 51 -9.35 -28.59 -16.16
CA LYS A 51 -8.30 -28.48 -17.20
C LYS A 51 -6.88 -28.37 -16.63
N LYS A 52 -6.70 -27.87 -15.39
CA LYS A 52 -5.37 -27.59 -14.79
C LYS A 52 -5.21 -27.98 -13.31
N LEU A 53 -6.31 -28.25 -12.60
CA LEU A 53 -6.32 -28.68 -11.21
C LEU A 53 -6.36 -30.21 -11.12
N GLN A 54 -5.41 -30.82 -10.42
CA GLN A 54 -5.46 -32.27 -10.15
C GLN A 54 -6.13 -32.56 -8.79
N PRO A 55 -6.75 -33.74 -8.57
CA PRO A 55 -7.36 -34.08 -7.28
C PRO A 55 -6.39 -34.09 -6.09
N SER A 56 -5.08 -34.22 -6.33
CA SER A 56 -4.00 -34.13 -5.35
C SER A 56 -3.60 -32.70 -4.98
N ASP A 57 -4.05 -31.70 -5.72
CA ASP A 57 -3.52 -30.33 -5.67
C ASP A 57 -4.35 -29.44 -4.71
N LEU A 58 -4.87 -30.06 -3.64
CA LEU A 58 -5.67 -29.44 -2.59
C LEU A 58 -4.92 -29.58 -1.25
N TYR A 59 -4.53 -28.46 -0.67
CA TYR A 59 -3.66 -28.39 0.52
C TYR A 59 -4.37 -27.70 1.68
N ALA A 60 -4.37 -28.32 2.86
CA ALA A 60 -5.06 -27.80 4.05
C ALA A 60 -4.21 -26.81 4.85
N SER A 61 -2.89 -26.76 4.60
CA SER A 61 -1.98 -25.82 5.23
C SER A 61 -0.92 -25.26 4.28
N LEU A 62 -0.38 -24.09 4.66
CA LEU A 62 0.75 -23.48 3.95
C LEU A 62 1.99 -24.39 3.94
N ASP A 63 2.23 -25.17 4.99
CA ASP A 63 3.42 -26.02 5.07
C ASP A 63 3.37 -27.16 4.05
N GLU A 64 2.20 -27.77 3.85
CA GLU A 64 2.00 -28.81 2.83
C GLU A 64 2.24 -28.28 1.41
N ILE A 65 1.66 -27.11 1.06
CA ILE A 65 1.85 -26.53 -0.27
C ILE A 65 3.26 -25.94 -0.48
N CYS A 66 3.94 -25.51 0.59
CA CYS A 66 5.37 -25.18 0.54
C CYS A 66 6.22 -26.40 0.17
N HIS A 67 5.90 -27.60 0.65
CA HIS A 67 6.61 -28.85 0.34
C HIS A 67 6.15 -29.55 -0.96
N SER A 68 5.25 -28.93 -1.74
CA SER A 68 4.78 -29.42 -3.05
C SER A 68 5.86 -29.40 -4.15
N ASP A 69 5.52 -29.89 -5.35
CA ASP A 69 6.33 -29.78 -6.57
C ASP A 69 6.02 -28.52 -7.42
N LEU A 70 5.27 -27.55 -6.88
CA LEU A 70 4.91 -26.30 -7.57
C LEU A 70 6.11 -25.33 -7.68
N ASP A 71 6.12 -24.47 -8.70
CA ASP A 71 7.16 -23.46 -8.92
C ASP A 71 6.97 -22.21 -8.07
N ALA A 72 5.71 -21.75 -7.95
CA ALA A 72 5.39 -20.46 -7.34
C ALA A 72 4.04 -20.47 -6.60
N LEU A 73 3.95 -19.66 -5.55
CA LEU A 73 2.72 -19.45 -4.76
C LEU A 73 2.19 -18.02 -4.93
N VAL A 74 0.86 -17.92 -4.97
CA VAL A 74 0.08 -16.69 -5.08
C VAL A 74 -0.67 -16.51 -3.76
N ILE A 75 -0.17 -15.64 -2.89
CA ILE A 75 -0.63 -15.46 -1.51
C ILE A 75 -1.64 -14.32 -1.45
N ILE A 76 -2.90 -14.66 -1.19
CA ILE A 76 -4.06 -13.74 -1.10
C ILE A 76 -4.85 -14.06 0.18
N THR A 77 -4.13 -14.14 1.30
CA THR A 77 -4.67 -14.46 2.63
C THR A 77 -5.13 -13.20 3.38
N GLN A 78 -5.10 -13.23 4.72
CA GLN A 78 -5.25 -12.01 5.52
C GLN A 78 -3.95 -11.20 5.51
N PRO A 79 -4.00 -9.85 5.54
CA PRO A 79 -2.84 -9.01 5.29
C PRO A 79 -1.79 -9.08 6.41
N TRP A 80 -2.19 -9.36 7.66
CA TRP A 80 -1.25 -9.59 8.78
C TRP A 80 -0.44 -10.90 8.66
N LEU A 81 -0.74 -11.76 7.69
CA LEU A 81 0.01 -13.00 7.43
C LEU A 81 1.00 -12.88 6.27
N HIS A 82 0.81 -11.91 5.36
CA HIS A 82 1.48 -11.87 4.05
C HIS A 82 3.01 -12.05 4.15
N ALA A 83 3.73 -11.15 4.82
CA ALA A 83 5.18 -11.21 4.93
C ALA A 83 5.70 -12.55 5.50
N ALA A 84 5.09 -13.06 6.57
CA ALA A 84 5.48 -14.32 7.19
C ALA A 84 5.34 -15.51 6.23
N GLN A 85 4.21 -15.58 5.51
CA GLN A 85 3.94 -16.64 4.55
C GLN A 85 4.82 -16.53 3.29
N CYS A 86 5.09 -15.31 2.84
CA CYS A 86 5.99 -15.03 1.73
C CYS A 86 7.43 -15.46 2.02
N VAL A 87 7.92 -15.22 3.25
CA VAL A 87 9.22 -15.74 3.71
C VAL A 87 9.20 -17.26 3.71
N GLN A 88 8.22 -17.92 4.36
CA GLN A 88 8.15 -19.40 4.41
C GLN A 88 8.12 -20.03 3.00
N ALA A 89 7.36 -19.46 2.08
CA ALA A 89 7.28 -19.94 0.70
C ALA A 89 8.62 -19.81 -0.06
N MET A 90 9.34 -18.69 0.09
CA MET A 90 10.66 -18.52 -0.53
C MET A 90 11.72 -19.43 0.10
N GLU A 91 11.67 -19.68 1.41
CA GLU A 91 12.53 -20.65 2.10
C GLU A 91 12.32 -22.07 1.58
N ALA A 92 11.07 -22.45 1.32
CA ALA A 92 10.71 -23.70 0.64
C ALA A 92 11.01 -23.70 -0.89
N GLY A 93 11.74 -22.68 -1.38
CA GLY A 93 12.20 -22.61 -2.76
C GLY A 93 11.12 -22.20 -3.77
N LYS A 94 9.99 -21.64 -3.35
CA LYS A 94 8.93 -21.13 -4.24
C LYS A 94 9.18 -19.69 -4.64
N HIS A 95 8.82 -19.33 -5.87
CA HIS A 95 8.64 -17.92 -6.22
C HIS A 95 7.30 -17.43 -5.64
N VAL A 96 7.15 -16.15 -5.37
CA VAL A 96 5.99 -15.63 -4.62
C VAL A 96 5.40 -14.39 -5.28
N TYR A 97 4.09 -14.43 -5.53
CA TYR A 97 3.24 -13.26 -5.69
C TYR A 97 2.44 -13.08 -4.40
N SER A 98 2.29 -11.86 -3.90
CA SER A 98 1.49 -11.56 -2.70
C SER A 98 0.54 -10.41 -2.95
N ALA A 99 -0.70 -10.50 -2.47
CA ALA A 99 -1.59 -9.36 -2.39
C ALA A 99 -1.02 -8.25 -1.48
N VAL A 100 -1.54 -7.02 -1.62
CA VAL A 100 -1.12 -5.88 -0.81
C VAL A 100 -1.76 -5.87 0.59
N PRO A 101 -1.05 -5.32 1.61
CA PRO A 101 0.30 -4.76 1.59
C PRO A 101 1.32 -5.86 1.92
N ILE A 102 2.58 -5.49 2.20
CA ILE A 102 3.62 -6.43 2.69
C ILE A 102 3.18 -7.11 3.99
N THR A 103 2.69 -6.32 4.95
CA THR A 103 1.89 -6.78 6.10
C THR A 103 1.07 -5.61 6.62
N ASN A 104 -0.05 -5.87 7.31
CA ASN A 104 -0.84 -4.83 7.99
C ASN A 104 -1.06 -5.25 9.44
N ILE A 105 -0.32 -4.61 10.34
CA ILE A 105 -0.32 -4.80 11.80
C ILE A 105 -0.05 -3.44 12.46
N PRO A 106 -0.55 -3.17 13.69
CA PRO A 106 -0.37 -1.87 14.35
C PRO A 106 1.00 -1.71 15.04
N ASP A 107 2.09 -2.24 14.46
CA ASP A 107 3.46 -2.06 14.98
C ASP A 107 4.42 -1.72 13.82
N ASP A 108 4.81 -0.45 13.77
CA ASP A 108 5.71 0.15 12.78
C ASP A 108 7.05 -0.62 12.67
N ASN A 109 7.60 -1.08 13.81
CA ASN A 109 8.91 -1.72 13.85
C ASN A 109 8.81 -3.15 13.34
N GLU A 110 7.75 -3.88 13.70
CA GLU A 110 7.53 -5.22 13.16
C GLU A 110 7.24 -5.15 11.64
N ILE A 111 6.53 -4.12 11.15
CA ILE A 111 6.38 -3.87 9.69
C ILE A 111 7.76 -3.71 9.02
N LEU A 112 8.66 -2.92 9.60
CA LEU A 112 10.00 -2.69 9.04
C LEU A 112 10.87 -3.95 9.08
N ASP A 113 10.89 -4.68 10.20
CA ASP A 113 11.56 -5.98 10.33
C ASP A 113 11.04 -6.99 9.28
N TRP A 114 9.74 -7.02 9.01
CA TRP A 114 9.16 -7.85 7.95
C TRP A 114 9.59 -7.41 6.54
N CYS A 115 9.72 -6.12 6.29
CA CYS A 115 10.23 -5.60 5.01
C CYS A 115 11.70 -6.01 4.78
N ASP A 116 12.57 -5.83 5.77
CA ASP A 116 13.98 -6.22 5.68
C ASP A 116 14.13 -7.74 5.53
N ARG A 117 13.40 -8.54 6.32
CA ARG A 117 13.43 -10.01 6.23
C ARG A 117 12.96 -10.53 4.86
N LEU A 118 12.01 -9.88 4.20
CA LEU A 118 11.64 -10.22 2.82
C LEU A 118 12.78 -9.92 1.84
N VAL A 119 13.40 -8.74 1.94
CA VAL A 119 14.53 -8.32 1.11
C VAL A 119 15.74 -9.25 1.30
N GLU A 120 16.05 -9.66 2.52
CA GLU A 120 17.09 -10.65 2.81
C GLU A 120 16.75 -12.05 2.28
N THR A 121 15.50 -12.48 2.43
CA THR A 121 15.05 -13.79 1.94
C THR A 121 15.14 -13.87 0.42
N VAL A 122 14.74 -12.82 -0.32
CA VAL A 122 14.94 -12.72 -1.78
C VAL A 122 16.43 -12.82 -2.13
N LYS A 123 17.30 -12.05 -1.47
CA LYS A 123 18.76 -12.05 -1.71
C LYS A 123 19.41 -13.42 -1.47
N ARG A 124 18.97 -14.15 -0.43
CA ARG A 124 19.57 -15.43 0.00
C ARG A 124 19.02 -16.65 -0.73
N THR A 125 17.72 -16.68 -1.03
CA THR A 125 17.07 -17.79 -1.75
C THR A 125 17.20 -17.68 -3.26
N GLY A 126 17.45 -16.48 -3.78
CA GLY A 126 17.42 -16.18 -5.22
C GLY A 126 16.01 -16.24 -5.83
N LYS A 127 14.96 -16.29 -5.00
CA LYS A 127 13.57 -16.39 -5.44
C LYS A 127 12.98 -15.03 -5.78
N HIS A 128 12.01 -15.03 -6.69
CA HIS A 128 11.29 -13.81 -7.04
C HIS A 128 10.17 -13.57 -6.04
N TYR A 129 10.12 -12.37 -5.48
CA TYR A 129 8.98 -11.83 -4.75
C TYR A 129 8.36 -10.70 -5.58
N MET A 130 7.03 -10.74 -5.73
CA MET A 130 6.24 -9.70 -6.37
C MET A 130 5.11 -9.27 -5.43
N LEU A 131 5.14 -7.99 -5.03
CA LEU A 131 3.97 -7.36 -4.42
C LEU A 131 2.95 -7.05 -5.53
N GLY A 132 1.75 -7.61 -5.39
CA GLY A 132 0.62 -7.54 -6.30
C GLY A 132 -0.12 -6.21 -6.25
N GLU A 133 0.64 -5.11 -6.35
CA GLU A 133 0.10 -3.76 -6.34
C GLU A 133 -0.51 -3.41 -7.70
N THR A 134 -1.84 -3.44 -7.77
CA THR A 134 -2.63 -3.23 -8.98
C THR A 134 -2.57 -1.80 -9.51
N THR A 135 -2.31 -0.80 -8.67
CA THR A 135 -2.12 0.60 -9.09
C THR A 135 -0.97 0.73 -10.09
N TYR A 136 0.08 -0.09 -9.98
CA TYR A 136 1.22 -0.08 -10.90
C TYR A 136 0.82 -0.37 -12.35
N TYR A 137 -0.27 -1.14 -12.54
CA TYR A 137 -0.82 -1.60 -13.81
C TYR A 137 -2.06 -0.81 -14.26
N ARG A 138 -2.43 0.28 -13.56
CA ARG A 138 -3.49 1.16 -14.04
C ARG A 138 -3.06 1.89 -15.32
N PRO A 139 -4.00 2.17 -16.26
CA PRO A 139 -3.70 2.88 -17.50
C PRO A 139 -3.00 4.24 -17.26
N GLN A 140 -3.46 5.01 -16.27
CA GLN A 140 -2.83 6.27 -15.88
C GLN A 140 -1.35 6.08 -15.51
N THR A 141 -1.07 5.06 -14.67
CA THR A 141 0.29 4.74 -14.21
C THR A 141 1.18 4.26 -15.35
N ILE A 142 0.66 3.41 -16.24
CA ILE A 142 1.33 2.93 -17.45
C ILE A 142 1.69 4.10 -18.36
N PHE A 143 0.70 4.93 -18.71
CA PHE A 143 0.90 6.12 -19.56
C PHE A 143 1.97 7.05 -18.98
N CYS A 144 1.86 7.37 -17.69
CA CYS A 144 2.81 8.24 -17.01
C CYS A 144 4.22 7.63 -16.93
N ARG A 145 4.35 6.32 -16.68
CA ARG A 145 5.65 5.61 -16.72
C ARG A 145 6.29 5.67 -18.10
N ARG A 146 5.52 5.54 -19.18
CA ARG A 146 6.04 5.72 -20.56
C ARG A 146 6.49 7.16 -20.79
N LYS A 147 5.68 8.16 -20.40
CA LYS A 147 6.05 9.59 -20.47
C LYS A 147 7.26 9.96 -19.62
N ALA A 148 7.47 9.31 -18.49
CA ALA A 148 8.68 9.44 -17.67
C ALA A 148 9.91 8.84 -18.38
N ALA A 149 9.78 7.65 -18.99
CA ALA A 149 10.86 7.03 -19.77
C ALA A 149 11.20 7.81 -21.05
N GLU A 150 10.23 8.51 -21.64
CA GLU A 150 10.44 9.49 -22.72
C GLU A 150 11.13 10.79 -22.26
N GLY A 151 11.27 11.02 -20.94
CA GLY A 151 11.75 12.27 -20.36
C GLY A 151 10.76 13.44 -20.45
N ALA A 152 9.50 13.19 -20.83
CA ALA A 152 8.53 14.21 -21.23
C ALA A 152 8.06 15.12 -20.08
N PHE A 153 8.20 14.69 -18.82
CA PHE A 153 7.96 15.54 -17.64
C PHE A 153 9.09 16.57 -17.40
N GLY A 154 10.29 16.34 -17.92
CA GLY A 154 11.52 16.95 -17.39
C GLY A 154 11.81 16.49 -15.96
N ASP A 155 12.52 17.32 -15.18
CA ASP A 155 12.71 17.07 -13.75
C ASP A 155 11.37 17.07 -13.00
N PHE A 156 11.15 16.11 -12.09
CA PHE A 156 9.95 16.06 -11.27
C PHE A 156 9.98 17.12 -10.15
N VAL A 157 8.83 17.76 -9.90
CA VAL A 157 8.69 18.83 -8.89
C VAL A 157 7.75 18.39 -7.77
N TYR A 158 6.56 17.90 -8.15
CA TYR A 158 5.52 17.51 -7.21
C TYR A 158 4.76 16.28 -7.71
N SER A 159 4.25 15.48 -6.79
CA SER A 159 3.30 14.41 -7.08
C SER A 159 2.36 14.21 -5.91
N GLU A 160 1.22 13.57 -6.15
CA GLU A 160 0.32 13.19 -5.06
C GLU A 160 -0.50 11.94 -5.36
N GLY A 161 -0.91 11.24 -4.30
CA GLY A 161 -1.77 10.07 -4.34
C GLY A 161 -2.88 10.17 -3.31
N GLU A 162 -4.09 9.80 -3.71
CA GLU A 162 -5.29 9.77 -2.85
C GLU A 162 -5.83 8.35 -2.85
N TYR A 163 -5.91 7.70 -1.68
CA TYR A 163 -6.73 6.51 -1.47
C TYR A 163 -7.76 6.80 -0.38
N PHE A 164 -8.97 7.14 -0.84
CA PHE A 164 -10.13 7.36 0.02
C PHE A 164 -10.97 6.08 0.00
N HIS A 165 -11.14 5.49 1.17
CA HIS A 165 -11.93 4.29 1.35
C HIS A 165 -12.70 4.45 2.66
N ASP A 166 -13.75 5.27 2.62
CA ASP A 166 -14.61 5.50 3.78
C ASP A 166 -15.17 4.16 4.33
N VAL A 167 -15.25 4.03 5.66
CA VAL A 167 -15.69 2.80 6.31
C VAL A 167 -17.07 2.32 5.87
N ASP A 168 -17.96 3.25 5.49
CA ASP A 168 -19.31 2.97 5.00
C ASP A 168 -19.48 3.20 3.49
N ALA A 169 -18.37 3.24 2.75
CA ALA A 169 -18.38 3.13 1.30
C ALA A 169 -18.99 1.80 0.81
N LYS A 170 -19.15 1.67 -0.51
CA LYS A 170 -19.79 0.52 -1.16
C LYS A 170 -19.08 -0.81 -0.82
N THR A 171 -17.75 -0.80 -0.78
CA THR A 171 -16.90 -1.91 -0.33
C THR A 171 -16.73 -1.86 1.19
N ASN A 172 -17.85 -1.75 1.91
CA ASN A 172 -17.95 -1.43 3.34
C ASN A 172 -16.89 -2.14 4.19
N LEU A 173 -16.00 -1.35 4.83
CA LEU A 173 -14.84 -1.90 5.53
C LEU A 173 -15.22 -2.61 6.84
N ARG A 174 -16.38 -2.29 7.42
CA ARG A 174 -16.94 -3.01 8.57
C ARG A 174 -17.32 -4.44 8.17
N GLU A 175 -18.00 -4.60 7.04
CA GLU A 175 -18.35 -5.89 6.45
C GLU A 175 -17.11 -6.68 6.00
N VAL A 176 -16.09 -6.01 5.44
CA VAL A 176 -14.78 -6.64 5.17
C VAL A 176 -14.17 -7.18 6.47
N MET A 177 -14.07 -6.36 7.51
CA MET A 177 -13.47 -6.79 8.79
C MET A 177 -14.25 -7.94 9.42
N ARG A 178 -15.58 -7.87 9.44
CA ARG A 178 -16.47 -8.95 9.92
C ARG A 178 -16.26 -10.28 9.20
N ARG A 179 -16.04 -10.25 7.87
CA ARG A 179 -15.70 -11.45 7.09
C ARG A 179 -14.30 -11.98 7.40
N ARG A 180 -13.32 -11.09 7.62
CA ARG A 180 -11.96 -11.50 8.00
C ARG A 180 -11.96 -12.19 9.36
N THR A 181 -12.57 -11.57 10.38
CA THR A 181 -12.63 -12.10 11.75
C THR A 181 -13.42 -13.40 11.87
N SER A 182 -14.38 -13.68 10.99
CA SER A 182 -15.11 -14.96 10.96
C SER A 182 -14.31 -16.17 10.44
N SER A 183 -13.11 -15.96 9.87
CA SER A 183 -12.22 -17.09 9.47
C SER A 183 -11.40 -17.62 10.65
N ALA A 184 -10.83 -18.82 10.54
CA ALA A 184 -9.94 -19.37 11.57
C ALA A 184 -8.74 -18.45 11.84
N SER A 185 -8.13 -17.92 10.77
CA SER A 185 -7.08 -16.90 10.84
C SER A 185 -7.53 -15.56 11.44
N GLY A 186 -8.84 -15.29 11.42
CA GLY A 186 -9.47 -14.10 12.00
C GLY A 186 -9.67 -14.21 13.51
N GLN A 187 -9.95 -15.41 14.02
CA GLN A 187 -10.01 -15.67 15.46
C GLN A 187 -8.62 -15.57 16.10
N GLU A 188 -7.59 -16.08 15.42
CA GLU A 188 -6.18 -15.90 15.79
C GLU A 188 -5.76 -14.42 15.77
N TRP A 189 -6.23 -13.65 14.78
CA TRP A 189 -5.99 -12.21 14.70
C TRP A 189 -6.57 -11.43 15.88
N ILE A 190 -7.78 -11.76 16.34
CA ILE A 190 -8.37 -11.12 17.53
C ILE A 190 -7.44 -11.32 18.74
N ALA A 191 -6.96 -12.54 18.97
CA ALA A 191 -6.06 -12.84 20.08
C ALA A 191 -4.66 -12.20 19.94
N LEU A 192 -4.21 -11.93 18.70
CA LEU A 192 -2.96 -11.22 18.42
C LEU A 192 -3.11 -9.70 18.60
N ARG A 193 -4.21 -9.10 18.12
CA ARG A 193 -4.46 -7.65 18.19
C ARG A 193 -4.49 -7.13 19.62
N GLU A 194 -5.08 -7.88 20.55
CA GLU A 194 -5.10 -7.48 21.96
C GLU A 194 -3.69 -7.52 22.62
N ARG A 195 -2.69 -8.20 22.02
CA ARG A 195 -1.28 -8.07 22.45
C ARG A 195 -0.67 -6.74 22.04
N TYR A 196 -0.89 -6.31 20.79
CA TYR A 196 -0.42 -5.00 20.32
C TYR A 196 -1.06 -3.86 21.13
N LYS A 197 -2.37 -3.93 21.39
CA LYS A 197 -3.05 -2.99 22.29
C LYS A 197 -2.48 -2.98 23.70
N ALA A 198 -2.16 -4.16 24.27
CA ALA A 198 -1.51 -4.26 25.58
C ALA A 198 -0.07 -3.71 25.60
N ALA A 199 0.61 -3.68 24.45
CA ALA A 199 1.90 -3.00 24.27
C ALA A 199 1.76 -1.48 24.04
N GLY A 200 0.54 -0.95 23.88
CA GLY A 200 0.27 0.45 23.58
C GLY A 200 0.42 0.82 22.10
N ALA A 201 0.49 -0.17 21.21
CA ALA A 201 0.58 0.03 19.77
C ALA A 201 -0.80 0.42 19.19
N LEU A 202 -0.81 1.28 18.16
CA LEU A 202 -2.01 1.91 17.60
C LEU A 202 -2.05 1.72 16.08
N ASN A 203 -3.24 1.55 15.51
CA ASN A 203 -3.39 1.39 14.06
C ASN A 203 -3.51 2.73 13.31
N GLY A 204 -3.24 2.73 12.01
CA GLY A 204 -3.36 3.92 11.15
C GLY A 204 -3.64 3.56 9.68
N PRO A 205 -4.42 4.37 8.94
CA PRO A 205 -4.58 4.24 7.50
C PRO A 205 -3.27 4.06 6.70
N MET A 206 -2.17 4.67 7.15
CA MET A 206 -0.83 4.57 6.55
C MET A 206 -0.16 3.19 6.72
N HIS A 207 -0.75 2.24 7.44
CA HIS A 207 -0.37 0.82 7.38
C HIS A 207 -0.91 0.10 6.11
N TYR A 208 -1.69 0.80 5.28
CA TYR A 208 -2.11 0.36 3.95
C TYR A 208 -1.91 1.45 2.88
N PRO A 209 -0.68 1.98 2.67
CA PRO A 209 -0.45 3.16 1.83
C PRO A 209 -0.13 2.80 0.37
N THR A 210 -0.20 1.53 -0.01
CA THR A 210 0.42 1.02 -1.24
C THR A 210 -0.28 1.56 -2.50
N HIS A 211 -1.61 1.62 -2.49
CA HIS A 211 -2.39 2.09 -3.63
C HIS A 211 -2.17 3.58 -3.92
N SER A 212 -2.09 4.43 -2.90
CA SER A 212 -1.83 5.86 -3.08
C SER A 212 -0.37 6.15 -3.46
N THR A 213 0.60 5.43 -2.89
CA THR A 213 2.03 5.66 -3.13
C THR A 213 2.56 5.08 -4.45
N SER A 214 2.00 3.97 -4.92
CA SER A 214 2.53 3.21 -6.07
C SER A 214 2.56 4.00 -7.38
N GLY A 215 1.50 4.74 -7.69
CA GLY A 215 1.44 5.59 -8.89
C GLY A 215 2.58 6.62 -8.92
N PRO A 216 2.64 7.56 -7.95
CA PRO A 216 3.72 8.54 -7.83
C PRO A 216 5.13 7.94 -7.82
N ILE A 217 5.40 6.93 -6.99
CA ILE A 217 6.73 6.32 -6.84
C ILE A 217 7.18 5.67 -8.15
N SER A 218 6.31 4.90 -8.81
CA SER A 218 6.66 4.18 -10.04
C SER A 218 6.81 5.08 -11.27
N VAL A 219 6.07 6.19 -11.35
CA VAL A 219 6.23 7.20 -12.40
C VAL A 219 7.50 8.02 -12.20
N MET A 220 7.79 8.46 -10.97
CA MET A 220 8.98 9.26 -10.67
C MET A 220 10.29 8.46 -10.69
N GLY A 221 10.23 7.13 -10.56
CA GLY A 221 11.41 6.27 -10.41
C GLY A 221 12.19 6.53 -9.11
N ALA A 222 11.53 7.09 -8.09
CA ALA A 222 12.16 7.65 -6.89
C ALA A 222 11.54 7.13 -5.59
N HIS A 223 12.39 6.84 -4.61
CA HIS A 223 11.99 6.45 -3.25
C HIS A 223 11.96 7.67 -2.31
N ALA A 224 11.22 7.57 -1.20
CA ALA A 224 11.19 8.59 -0.15
C ALA A 224 12.47 8.58 0.70
N LEU A 225 12.89 9.76 1.17
CA LEU A 225 14.03 9.95 2.08
C LEU A 225 13.61 10.42 3.48
N LYS A 226 12.50 11.18 3.57
CA LYS A 226 11.91 11.72 4.80
C LYS A 226 10.41 11.83 4.64
N VAL A 227 9.68 11.78 5.76
CA VAL A 227 8.23 11.99 5.83
C VAL A 227 7.88 12.87 7.02
N CYS A 228 6.83 13.67 6.90
CA CYS A 228 6.01 14.10 8.02
C CYS A 228 4.55 13.72 7.75
N CYS A 229 3.83 13.25 8.76
CA CYS A 229 2.42 12.88 8.67
C CYS A 229 1.60 13.69 9.67
N TRP A 230 0.38 14.05 9.27
CA TRP A 230 -0.66 14.56 10.16
C TRP A 230 -1.89 13.66 10.06
N GLY A 231 -2.28 13.11 11.21
CA GLY A 231 -3.48 12.31 11.37
C GLY A 231 -4.64 13.13 11.93
N TYR A 232 -5.85 12.85 11.46
CA TYR A 232 -7.11 13.28 12.06
C TYR A 232 -7.58 12.18 13.01
N VAL A 233 -7.61 12.49 14.31
CA VAL A 233 -8.17 11.60 15.34
C VAL A 233 -9.69 11.57 15.17
N ASN A 234 -10.29 10.39 15.17
CA ASN A 234 -11.74 10.22 15.13
C ASN A 234 -12.43 11.10 16.20
N GLN A 235 -13.50 11.81 15.82
CA GLN A 235 -14.24 12.73 16.72
C GLN A 235 -15.69 12.27 16.95
N THR A 236 -16.06 11.09 16.45
CA THR A 236 -17.45 10.59 16.41
C THR A 236 -17.70 9.42 17.36
N ASP A 237 -16.67 9.00 18.11
CA ASP A 237 -16.63 7.78 18.94
C ASP A 237 -17.07 6.52 18.15
N ASP A 238 -16.67 6.44 16.88
CA ASP A 238 -17.11 5.36 15.99
C ASP A 238 -16.43 4.03 16.36
N GLY A 239 -17.28 3.01 16.58
CA GLY A 239 -16.86 1.68 17.02
C GLY A 239 -15.83 1.00 16.11
N TYR A 240 -15.76 1.31 14.81
CA TYR A 240 -14.74 0.75 13.93
C TYR A 240 -13.33 1.18 14.35
N PHE A 241 -13.10 2.48 14.54
CA PHE A 241 -11.79 3.00 14.92
C PHE A 241 -11.44 2.66 16.38
N ILE A 242 -12.44 2.66 17.27
CA ILE A 242 -12.27 2.26 18.68
C ILE A 242 -11.93 0.76 18.80
N GLU A 243 -12.66 -0.13 18.13
CA GLU A 243 -12.39 -1.57 18.18
C GLU A 243 -11.03 -1.91 17.57
N ASP A 244 -10.67 -1.26 16.47
CA ASP A 244 -9.39 -1.48 15.79
C ASP A 244 -8.20 -0.91 16.57
N GLY A 245 -8.42 0.08 17.44
CA GLY A 245 -7.37 0.77 18.18
C GLY A 245 -6.62 1.78 17.31
N ALA A 246 -7.32 2.43 16.38
CA ALA A 246 -6.71 3.37 15.46
C ALA A 246 -6.40 4.71 16.15
N ALA A 247 -5.18 5.24 15.97
CA ALA A 247 -4.83 6.59 16.40
C ALA A 247 -5.57 7.66 15.61
N PHE A 248 -5.80 7.38 14.32
CA PHE A 248 -6.34 8.32 13.34
C PHE A 248 -7.31 7.60 12.39
N SER A 249 -8.40 8.26 12.01
CA SER A 249 -9.31 7.76 10.96
C SER A 249 -8.89 8.22 9.56
N ASN A 250 -8.16 9.34 9.46
CA ASN A 250 -7.58 9.84 8.22
C ASN A 250 -6.14 10.28 8.44
N GLU A 251 -5.25 10.02 7.48
CA GLU A 251 -3.86 10.47 7.53
C GLU A 251 -3.44 11.19 6.24
N THR A 252 -2.61 12.22 6.38
CA THR A 252 -2.03 12.96 5.25
C THR A 252 -0.53 13.15 5.48
N ALA A 253 0.27 12.54 4.62
CA ALA A 253 1.72 12.55 4.68
C ALA A 253 2.34 13.39 3.56
N LEU A 254 3.45 14.04 3.86
CA LEU A 254 4.29 14.77 2.93
C LEU A 254 5.70 14.17 2.95
N PHE A 255 6.14 13.66 1.81
CA PHE A 255 7.43 13.00 1.64
C PHE A 255 8.41 13.87 0.85
N TYR A 256 9.66 13.88 1.27
CA TYR A 256 10.78 14.39 0.48
C TYR A 256 11.42 13.23 -0.27
N MET A 257 11.50 13.33 -1.60
CA MET A 257 11.88 12.23 -2.49
C MET A 257 13.36 12.30 -2.90
N SER A 258 13.92 11.14 -3.25
CA SER A 258 15.33 10.97 -3.66
C SER A 258 15.73 11.67 -4.96
N ASN A 259 14.76 12.07 -5.79
CA ASN A 259 14.95 12.93 -6.95
C ASN A 259 14.81 14.43 -6.64
N GLY A 260 14.62 14.81 -5.37
CA GLY A 260 14.41 16.19 -4.92
C GLY A 260 12.96 16.68 -4.98
N ALA A 261 12.04 15.91 -5.57
CA ALA A 261 10.62 16.24 -5.61
C ALA A 261 9.93 16.09 -4.24
N THR A 262 8.75 16.68 -4.12
CA THR A 262 7.84 16.47 -2.98
C THR A 262 6.67 15.57 -3.37
N MET A 263 6.23 14.67 -2.49
CA MET A 263 5.09 13.78 -2.73
C MET A 263 4.07 13.91 -1.58
N ARG A 264 2.79 14.17 -1.88
CA ARG A 264 1.70 14.19 -0.88
C ARG A 264 0.86 12.90 -0.98
N ILE A 265 0.59 12.26 0.14
CA ILE A 265 -0.24 11.05 0.20
C ILE A 265 -1.39 11.29 1.17
N CYS A 266 -2.61 10.90 0.77
CA CYS A 266 -3.80 10.94 1.62
C CYS A 266 -4.41 9.54 1.73
N GLU A 267 -4.44 9.01 2.96
CA GLU A 267 -5.02 7.72 3.32
C GLU A 267 -6.20 7.94 4.26
N HIS A 268 -7.41 8.03 3.70
CA HIS A 268 -8.61 8.49 4.43
C HIS A 268 -9.66 7.36 4.53
N ARG A 269 -10.30 7.24 5.70
CA ARG A 269 -11.31 6.22 6.05
C ARG A 269 -12.57 6.79 6.75
N GLU A 270 -12.60 8.06 7.12
CA GLU A 270 -13.77 8.78 7.66
C GLU A 270 -13.92 10.10 6.91
N ILE A 271 -14.58 10.10 5.75
CA ILE A 271 -14.61 11.24 4.83
C ILE A 271 -15.92 11.32 4.04
N GLY A 272 -16.37 12.54 3.75
CA GLY A 272 -17.48 12.83 2.85
C GLY A 272 -17.21 12.54 1.37
N HIS A 273 -16.63 11.37 1.06
CA HIS A 273 -16.37 10.88 -0.29
C HIS A 273 -16.53 9.35 -0.32
N THR A 274 -16.99 8.80 -1.45
CA THR A 274 -17.00 7.35 -1.72
C THR A 274 -15.58 6.80 -1.89
N GLU A 275 -15.43 5.56 -2.36
CA GLU A 275 -14.16 5.08 -2.91
C GLU A 275 -13.53 6.08 -3.89
N ARG A 276 -12.22 6.30 -3.76
CA ARG A 276 -11.36 6.99 -4.71
C ARG A 276 -9.96 6.40 -4.62
N GLU A 277 -9.36 6.11 -5.77
CA GLU A 277 -7.92 5.87 -5.87
C GLU A 277 -7.41 6.57 -7.13
N ILE A 278 -6.65 7.66 -6.96
CA ILE A 278 -6.07 8.46 -8.05
C ILE A 278 -4.68 8.98 -7.67
N PHE A 279 -3.93 9.45 -8.67
CA PHE A 279 -2.68 10.18 -8.45
C PHE A 279 -2.53 11.33 -9.47
N ARG A 280 -1.63 12.27 -9.18
CA ARG A 280 -1.20 13.36 -10.08
C ARG A 280 0.32 13.49 -10.06
N VAL A 281 0.93 13.89 -11.17
CA VAL A 281 2.39 14.09 -11.27
C VAL A 281 2.70 15.36 -12.05
N TYR A 282 3.62 16.18 -11.53
CA TYR A 282 4.01 17.46 -12.09
C TYR A 282 5.55 17.56 -12.20
N GLY A 283 6.03 17.75 -13.42
CA GLY A 283 7.42 18.04 -13.72
C GLY A 283 7.63 19.45 -14.26
N THR A 284 8.89 19.78 -14.52
CA THR A 284 9.30 21.10 -15.02
C THR A 284 8.78 21.41 -16.42
N GLN A 285 8.55 20.40 -17.26
CA GLN A 285 8.04 20.57 -18.63
C GLN A 285 6.54 20.28 -18.76
N ALA A 286 6.06 19.21 -18.13
CA ALA A 286 4.69 18.73 -18.26
C ALA A 286 4.14 18.10 -16.97
N SER A 287 2.84 17.83 -16.95
CA SER A 287 2.12 17.20 -15.85
C SER A 287 1.00 16.27 -16.35
N PHE A 288 0.54 15.38 -15.49
CA PHE A 288 -0.63 14.54 -15.73
C PHE A 288 -1.57 14.56 -14.53
N GLU A 289 -2.84 14.85 -14.79
CA GLU A 289 -3.94 14.71 -13.82
C GLU A 289 -5.29 14.50 -14.55
N ASN A 290 -6.25 13.87 -13.87
CA ASN A 290 -7.64 13.72 -14.33
C ASN A 290 -7.75 13.24 -15.81
N ASP A 291 -7.01 12.19 -16.17
CA ASP A 291 -6.90 11.61 -17.52
C ASP A 291 -6.44 12.60 -18.61
N THR A 292 -5.74 13.67 -18.23
CA THR A 292 -5.27 14.74 -19.11
C THR A 292 -3.76 14.94 -18.98
N TRP A 293 -3.07 14.97 -20.12
CA TRP A 293 -1.67 15.39 -20.23
C TRP A 293 -1.60 16.90 -20.48
N VAL A 294 -0.75 17.61 -19.76
CA VAL A 294 -0.60 19.07 -19.88
C VAL A 294 0.87 19.42 -20.04
N ASP A 295 1.21 20.21 -21.05
CA ASP A 295 2.57 20.75 -21.24
C ASP A 295 2.56 22.29 -21.25
N LYS A 296 3.64 22.93 -21.73
CA LYS A 296 3.75 24.40 -21.75
C LYS A 296 2.85 25.09 -22.78
N LEU A 297 2.23 24.35 -23.69
CA LEU A 297 1.52 24.85 -24.86
C LEU A 297 0.11 24.27 -25.00
N SER A 298 -0.18 23.12 -24.39
CA SER A 298 -1.41 22.36 -24.64
C SER A 298 -1.93 21.58 -23.42
N GLU A 299 -3.25 21.40 -23.39
CA GLU A 299 -3.95 20.42 -22.56
C GLU A 299 -4.54 19.35 -23.51
N THR A 300 -4.14 18.10 -23.33
CA THR A 300 -4.51 16.96 -24.18
C THR A 300 -5.16 15.86 -23.33
N PRO A 301 -6.50 15.72 -23.38
CA PRO A 301 -7.19 14.58 -22.78
C PRO A 301 -6.73 13.27 -23.44
N VAL A 302 -6.38 12.27 -22.64
CA VAL A 302 -5.83 10.99 -23.12
C VAL A 302 -6.88 9.89 -22.94
N SER A 303 -7.18 9.13 -23.99
CA SER A 303 -8.19 8.08 -23.88
C SER A 303 -7.69 6.86 -23.09
N LEU A 304 -8.65 6.12 -22.51
CA LEU A 304 -8.39 4.85 -21.83
C LEU A 304 -7.69 3.81 -22.74
N ALA A 305 -7.86 3.91 -24.06
CA ALA A 305 -7.19 3.05 -25.03
C ALA A 305 -5.72 3.45 -25.22
N GLU A 306 -5.43 4.73 -25.40
CA GLU A 306 -4.06 5.25 -25.51
C GLU A 306 -3.26 5.06 -24.22
N MET A 307 -3.91 5.13 -23.05
CA MET A 307 -3.23 4.97 -21.76
C MET A 307 -2.81 3.51 -21.45
N ARG A 308 -3.42 2.51 -22.06
CA ARG A 308 -3.10 1.09 -21.82
C ARG A 308 -1.84 0.66 -22.58
N ASP A 309 -1.18 -0.37 -22.07
CA ASP A 309 -0.31 -1.23 -22.88
C ASP A 309 -1.16 -2.35 -23.50
N PRO A 310 -0.86 -2.81 -24.73
CA PRO A 310 -1.51 -3.99 -25.30
C PRO A 310 -1.05 -5.25 -24.55
N LEU A 311 -2.00 -6.15 -24.28
CA LEU A 311 -1.70 -7.51 -23.82
C LEU A 311 -1.38 -8.41 -25.04
N PRO A 312 -0.63 -9.52 -24.88
CA PRO A 312 -0.47 -10.53 -25.93
C PRO A 312 -1.81 -11.13 -26.34
N ASP A 313 -2.00 -11.44 -27.63
CA ASP A 313 -3.26 -11.94 -28.17
C ASP A 313 -3.72 -13.24 -27.50
N GLU A 314 -2.80 -14.13 -27.13
CA GLU A 314 -3.07 -15.38 -26.42
C GLU A 314 -3.56 -15.16 -24.98
N VAL A 315 -3.15 -14.05 -24.34
CA VAL A 315 -3.64 -13.65 -23.01
C VAL A 315 -5.00 -12.99 -23.14
N ILE A 316 -5.21 -12.17 -24.18
CA ILE A 316 -6.52 -11.57 -24.48
C ILE A 316 -7.55 -12.67 -24.74
N GLU A 317 -7.23 -13.71 -25.53
CA GLU A 317 -8.17 -14.78 -25.82
C GLU A 317 -8.48 -15.64 -24.59
N ALA A 318 -7.47 -16.04 -23.81
CA ALA A 318 -7.68 -16.76 -22.55
C ALA A 318 -8.57 -15.97 -21.56
N PHE A 319 -8.44 -14.64 -21.52
CA PHE A 319 -9.31 -13.80 -20.69
C PHE A 319 -10.68 -13.52 -21.35
N ARG A 320 -10.84 -13.62 -22.68
CA ARG A 320 -12.17 -13.65 -23.33
C ARG A 320 -12.93 -14.92 -22.95
N GLU A 321 -12.27 -16.09 -22.95
CA GLU A 321 -12.87 -17.35 -22.48
C GLU A 321 -13.42 -17.16 -21.05
N VAL A 322 -12.62 -16.64 -20.11
CA VAL A 322 -13.10 -16.31 -18.75
C VAL A 322 -14.34 -15.41 -18.77
N ASN A 323 -14.30 -14.29 -19.49
CA ASN A 323 -15.42 -13.35 -19.52
C ASN A 323 -16.71 -13.91 -20.19
N GLN A 324 -16.63 -15.05 -20.88
CA GLN A 324 -17.77 -15.70 -21.55
C GLN A 324 -18.23 -17.01 -20.89
N THR A 325 -17.32 -17.76 -20.25
CA THR A 325 -17.58 -19.12 -19.75
C THR A 325 -17.21 -19.33 -18.28
N SER A 326 -16.83 -18.29 -17.53
CA SER A 326 -16.56 -18.41 -16.10
C SER A 326 -17.81 -18.22 -15.23
N ASP A 327 -17.90 -19.02 -14.17
CA ASP A 327 -18.87 -18.81 -13.09
C ASP A 327 -18.63 -17.46 -12.38
N PHE A 328 -17.43 -16.87 -12.49
CA PHE A 328 -17.11 -15.52 -11.99
C PHE A 328 -18.03 -14.45 -12.57
N MET A 329 -18.45 -14.53 -13.84
CA MET A 329 -19.43 -13.58 -14.40
C MET A 329 -20.87 -13.84 -13.92
N ALA A 330 -21.24 -15.10 -13.68
CA ALA A 330 -22.54 -15.43 -13.08
C ALA A 330 -22.61 -14.97 -11.60
N ASP A 331 -21.52 -15.14 -10.86
CA ASP A 331 -21.39 -14.70 -9.46
C ASP A 331 -21.25 -13.16 -9.38
N MET A 332 -20.65 -12.49 -10.37
CA MET A 332 -20.71 -11.01 -10.51
C MET A 332 -22.10 -10.48 -10.87
N ALA A 333 -22.94 -11.26 -11.55
CA ALA A 333 -24.35 -10.89 -11.75
C ALA A 333 -25.16 -11.01 -10.45
N ALA A 334 -24.79 -11.94 -9.56
CA ALA A 334 -25.38 -12.11 -8.23
C ALA A 334 -24.80 -11.16 -7.16
N ARG A 335 -23.55 -10.69 -7.32
CA ARG A 335 -22.84 -9.82 -6.37
C ARG A 335 -22.58 -8.43 -6.96
N THR A 336 -23.24 -7.42 -6.41
CA THR A 336 -23.05 -6.00 -6.74
C THR A 336 -21.56 -5.66 -6.95
N PRO A 337 -21.11 -5.23 -8.15
CA PRO A 337 -19.69 -5.20 -8.48
C PRO A 337 -18.84 -4.37 -7.52
N ILE A 338 -17.83 -4.99 -6.91
CA ILE A 338 -16.87 -4.34 -5.98
C ILE A 338 -15.99 -3.31 -6.71
N TRP A 339 -15.95 -3.32 -8.05
CA TRP A 339 -15.25 -2.30 -8.83
C TRP A 339 -16.05 -1.78 -10.04
N PRO A 340 -16.52 -0.52 -10.03
CA PRO A 340 -17.07 0.14 -11.21
C PRO A 340 -15.99 0.95 -11.94
N MET A 341 -15.46 0.45 -13.07
CA MET A 341 -14.86 1.35 -14.06
C MET A 341 -15.99 2.25 -14.61
N ASN A 342 -16.01 3.53 -14.24
CA ASN A 342 -17.07 4.45 -14.67
C ASN A 342 -16.58 5.88 -14.90
N SER A 343 -15.56 6.01 -15.76
CA SER A 343 -15.30 7.27 -16.46
C SER A 343 -16.55 7.68 -17.27
N SER A 344 -16.94 8.95 -17.21
CA SER A 344 -18.07 9.57 -17.92
C SER A 344 -19.51 9.27 -17.41
N LYS A 345 -19.89 9.93 -16.30
CA LYS A 345 -21.21 10.57 -16.23
C LYS A 345 -21.04 12.08 -16.11
N ARG A 346 -21.51 12.82 -17.12
CA ARG A 346 -21.49 14.29 -17.12
C ARG A 346 -22.48 14.82 -16.08
N SER A 347 -22.03 15.74 -15.23
CA SER A 347 -22.92 16.58 -14.42
C SER A 347 -23.88 17.35 -15.35
N PRO A 348 -25.18 17.44 -15.04
CA PRO A 348 -26.09 18.30 -15.78
C PRO A 348 -25.63 19.76 -15.68
N ARG A 349 -25.39 20.42 -16.83
CA ARG A 349 -25.19 21.87 -16.84
C ARG A 349 -26.53 22.54 -16.54
N ILE A 350 -26.65 23.20 -15.38
CA ILE A 350 -27.79 24.07 -15.09
C ILE A 350 -27.69 25.28 -16.02
N ALA A 351 -28.51 25.29 -17.07
CA ALA A 351 -28.59 26.38 -18.02
C ALA A 351 -29.48 27.50 -17.44
N PHE A 352 -28.86 28.57 -16.93
CA PHE A 352 -29.58 29.79 -16.60
C PHE A 352 -30.08 30.46 -17.89
N GLN A 353 -31.40 30.47 -18.11
CA GLN A 353 -32.04 31.35 -19.08
C GLN A 353 -32.26 32.73 -18.46
N PRO A 354 -31.96 33.84 -19.17
CA PRO A 354 -32.25 35.18 -18.69
C PRO A 354 -33.73 35.52 -18.90
N SER A 355 -34.46 35.83 -17.82
CA SER A 355 -35.82 36.39 -17.89
C SER A 355 -35.79 37.92 -17.86
N THR A 356 -36.65 38.57 -18.65
CA THR A 356 -36.57 40.01 -18.93
C THR A 356 -37.75 40.81 -18.37
N SER A 357 -37.64 41.30 -17.12
CA SER A 357 -38.42 42.41 -16.55
C SER A 357 -37.78 42.88 -15.22
N GLY A 358 -37.90 44.13 -14.77
CA GLY A 358 -38.44 45.31 -15.45
C GLY A 358 -38.42 46.61 -14.61
N LYS A 359 -37.35 47.42 -14.74
CA LYS A 359 -37.22 48.85 -14.32
C LYS A 359 -37.02 49.16 -12.80
N PRO A 360 -36.49 50.37 -12.42
CA PRO A 360 -35.46 50.49 -11.38
C PRO A 360 -35.75 51.50 -10.24
N CYS A 361 -34.79 51.71 -9.30
CA CYS A 361 -34.78 52.87 -8.39
C CYS A 361 -33.39 53.38 -7.93
N ALA A 362 -33.22 54.72 -7.93
CA ALA A 362 -32.38 55.61 -7.10
C ALA A 362 -30.91 55.30 -6.65
N ILE A 363 -29.95 55.61 -7.51
CA ILE A 363 -28.86 56.64 -7.37
C ILE A 363 -28.53 57.25 -5.97
N TRP A 364 -27.32 56.95 -5.42
CA TRP A 364 -26.26 57.83 -4.82
C TRP A 364 -26.48 58.68 -3.50
N PRO A 365 -25.42 59.15 -2.77
CA PRO A 365 -24.02 58.65 -2.57
C PRO A 365 -23.51 58.78 -1.08
N PRO A 366 -22.28 59.22 -0.66
CA PRO A 366 -21.58 58.59 0.50
C PRO A 366 -21.16 59.56 1.66
N ALA A 367 -20.46 59.03 2.67
CA ALA A 367 -19.75 59.79 3.73
C ALA A 367 -18.27 59.35 3.84
N SER A 368 -17.42 60.10 4.56
CA SER A 368 -15.98 60.18 4.24
C SER A 368 -15.00 60.30 5.43
N LEU A 369 -13.73 59.91 5.16
CA LEU A 369 -12.48 60.22 5.91
C LEU A 369 -12.34 59.53 7.29
N ARG A 370 -11.14 59.35 7.89
CA ARG A 370 -9.89 60.15 7.78
C ARG A 370 -8.64 59.38 8.26
N THR A 371 -7.49 59.50 7.55
CA THR A 371 -6.07 59.29 8.02
C THR A 371 -5.65 57.93 8.64
N SER A 372 -4.39 57.45 8.56
CA SER A 372 -3.08 58.13 8.44
C SER A 372 -2.07 57.36 7.57
N LEU A 373 -1.00 58.04 7.12
CA LEU A 373 0.15 57.43 6.43
C LEU A 373 1.21 56.91 7.43
N HIS A 374 1.95 55.88 7.02
CA HIS A 374 3.42 55.90 7.09
C HIS A 374 4.00 55.33 5.79
N CYS A 375 5.19 55.78 5.40
CA CYS A 375 5.75 55.55 4.06
C CYS A 375 7.18 55.01 4.12
N ALA A 376 7.48 54.03 3.28
CA ALA A 376 8.83 53.57 2.98
C ALA A 376 8.88 53.06 1.53
N MET A 377 9.18 53.96 0.59
CA MET A 377 9.48 53.59 -0.80
C MET A 377 10.98 53.66 -1.06
N ALA A 378 11.52 52.61 -1.67
CA ALA A 378 12.83 52.62 -2.34
C ALA A 378 12.71 51.79 -3.62
N ASN A 379 12.50 52.46 -4.75
CA ASN A 379 12.48 51.86 -6.09
C ASN A 379 13.33 52.73 -7.01
N CYS A 380 14.31 52.13 -7.69
CA CYS A 380 15.15 52.83 -8.67
C CYS A 380 14.47 52.90 -10.03
N SER A 381 14.75 53.96 -10.79
CA SER A 381 14.27 54.14 -12.17
C SER A 381 15.29 53.64 -13.22
N PRO A 382 14.85 53.26 -14.43
CA PRO A 382 15.71 52.69 -15.49
C PRO A 382 16.23 53.72 -16.51
N SER A 383 16.88 53.21 -17.58
CA SER A 383 17.45 53.89 -18.76
C SER A 383 18.89 54.44 -18.57
N GLN A 384 19.76 54.58 -19.59
CA GLN A 384 19.59 54.53 -21.07
C GLN A 384 20.58 53.58 -21.79
N THR A 385 20.52 53.60 -23.13
CA THR A 385 21.18 52.77 -24.15
C THR A 385 22.67 53.06 -24.42
N GLY A 386 23.39 52.06 -24.95
CA GLY A 386 24.73 52.18 -25.57
C GLY A 386 25.07 50.90 -26.37
N ALA A 387 25.89 50.97 -27.42
CA ALA A 387 26.06 49.88 -28.39
C ALA A 387 27.51 49.67 -28.91
N MET A 388 27.70 48.59 -29.69
CA MET A 388 28.87 48.14 -30.48
C MET A 388 29.89 47.15 -29.85
N ARG A 389 29.69 45.87 -30.19
CA ARG A 389 30.54 44.95 -31.01
C ARG A 389 32.06 44.76 -30.72
N PRO A 390 32.69 43.64 -31.19
CA PRO A 390 33.55 42.83 -30.32
C PRO A 390 35.03 42.72 -30.75
N LEU A 391 35.80 41.98 -29.94
CA LEU A 391 37.13 41.43 -30.27
C LEU A 391 37.18 39.91 -30.01
N LEU A 392 38.09 39.22 -30.71
CA LEU A 392 38.50 37.83 -30.51
C LEU A 392 39.65 37.78 -29.46
N GLU A 393 40.17 36.66 -28.95
CA GLU A 393 40.17 35.23 -29.32
C GLU A 393 39.94 34.33 -28.05
N GLN A 394 40.19 33.00 -27.94
CA GLN A 394 40.78 31.99 -28.82
C GLN A 394 40.18 30.56 -28.64
N SER A 395 40.93 29.62 -28.05
CA SER A 395 40.72 28.15 -28.02
C SER A 395 41.78 27.51 -27.09
N PRO A 396 41.86 26.17 -26.85
CA PRO A 396 41.05 25.03 -27.32
C PRO A 396 40.25 24.34 -26.19
N SER A 397 39.16 23.57 -26.37
CA SER A 397 38.60 22.72 -27.45
C SER A 397 39.08 21.25 -27.47
N VAL A 398 38.26 20.35 -26.91
CA VAL A 398 38.24 18.92 -27.26
C VAL A 398 36.78 18.42 -27.32
N ARG A 399 36.34 18.00 -28.51
CA ARG A 399 35.22 17.06 -28.72
C ARG A 399 35.65 16.04 -29.76
N LYS A 400 35.30 14.77 -29.58
CA LYS A 400 35.38 13.74 -30.63
C LYS A 400 33.97 13.42 -31.13
N THR A 401 33.83 13.41 -32.45
CA THR A 401 32.62 12.96 -33.16
C THR A 401 32.93 11.63 -33.82
N ILE A 402 32.01 10.67 -33.78
CA ILE A 402 32.01 9.48 -34.64
C ILE A 402 30.60 9.31 -35.22
N THR A 403 30.52 8.96 -36.50
CA THR A 403 29.30 8.90 -37.32
C THR A 403 28.82 7.46 -37.55
N HIS A 404 27.57 7.31 -38.02
CA HIS A 404 26.94 6.00 -38.26
C HIS A 404 27.56 5.18 -39.41
N HIS A 405 27.86 3.91 -39.09
CA HIS A 405 27.72 2.72 -39.94
C HIS A 405 27.47 1.51 -39.00
N GLY A 406 26.86 0.39 -39.40
CA GLY A 406 26.23 0.03 -40.68
C GLY A 406 25.46 -1.30 -40.54
N ARG A 407 24.73 -1.75 -41.58
CA ARG A 407 24.00 -3.03 -41.54
C ARG A 407 24.93 -4.25 -41.65
N LYS A 408 24.72 -5.28 -40.83
CA LYS A 408 24.32 -6.63 -41.27
C LYS A 408 23.96 -7.55 -40.08
N SER A 409 23.27 -8.64 -40.38
CA SER A 409 22.88 -9.72 -39.46
C SER A 409 24.07 -10.61 -39.07
N TRP A 410 23.88 -11.50 -38.10
CA TRP A 410 24.02 -12.97 -38.23
C TRP A 410 23.59 -13.65 -36.91
N SER A 411 23.18 -14.91 -36.97
CA SER A 411 22.77 -15.72 -35.81
C SER A 411 23.57 -17.05 -35.79
N PRO A 412 23.42 -17.93 -34.77
CA PRO A 412 24.58 -18.39 -33.99
C PRO A 412 25.30 -19.62 -34.54
N GLN A 413 26.57 -19.81 -34.13
CA GLN A 413 27.25 -21.10 -34.20
C GLN A 413 27.87 -21.50 -32.86
N PHE A 414 27.62 -22.75 -32.48
CA PHE A 414 28.25 -23.44 -31.34
C PHE A 414 29.73 -23.72 -31.64
N VAL A 415 30.62 -23.45 -30.67
CA VAL A 415 31.90 -24.16 -30.56
C VAL A 415 32.13 -24.56 -29.10
N LYS A 416 32.40 -25.85 -28.88
CA LYS A 416 32.71 -26.42 -27.56
C LYS A 416 34.10 -25.98 -27.09
N ARG A 417 34.27 -25.76 -25.78
CA ARG A 417 35.57 -25.92 -25.11
C ARG A 417 35.41 -26.71 -23.82
N GLN A 418 36.21 -27.77 -23.68
CA GLN A 418 36.40 -28.54 -22.45
C GLN A 418 37.68 -28.05 -21.76
N ALA A 419 37.66 -27.89 -20.43
CA ALA A 419 38.86 -27.85 -19.59
C ALA A 419 38.49 -28.10 -18.10
N THR A 420 38.52 -29.38 -17.72
CA THR A 420 39.20 -29.93 -16.52
C THR A 420 39.06 -29.26 -15.14
N GLN A 421 38.45 -30.00 -14.20
CA GLN A 421 38.65 -29.85 -12.75
C GLN A 421 40.00 -30.45 -12.28
N PRO A 422 40.51 -30.03 -11.11
CA PRO A 422 41.24 -30.91 -10.19
C PRO A 422 40.28 -31.56 -9.16
N ARG A 423 40.51 -32.83 -8.83
CA ARG A 423 39.78 -33.56 -7.76
C ARG A 423 40.59 -33.56 -6.46
N PHE A 424 39.92 -33.65 -5.31
CA PHE A 424 40.46 -34.32 -4.12
C PHE A 424 39.45 -35.32 -3.53
N ARG A 425 39.94 -36.29 -2.74
CA ARG A 425 39.23 -37.54 -2.40
C ARG A 425 38.47 -37.47 -1.06
N ARG A 426 37.46 -38.34 -0.90
CA ARG A 426 36.82 -38.74 0.36
C ARG A 426 37.38 -40.08 0.88
N ALA A 427 37.01 -40.40 2.14
CA ALA A 427 36.84 -41.73 2.77
C ALA A 427 37.82 -42.05 3.94
N PRO A 428 37.45 -42.93 4.90
CA PRO A 428 36.14 -43.01 5.60
C PRO A 428 36.22 -43.39 7.11
N GLY A 429 35.08 -43.33 7.84
CA GLY A 429 34.70 -44.36 8.83
C GLY A 429 34.54 -44.00 10.33
N MET A 430 33.48 -44.56 10.94
CA MET A 430 33.28 -44.88 12.38
C MET A 430 33.26 -43.75 13.44
N GLU A 431 32.73 -43.95 14.67
CA GLU A 431 31.40 -44.48 15.08
C GLU A 431 31.14 -44.19 16.58
N THR A 432 29.90 -43.79 16.94
CA THR A 432 29.28 -43.80 18.29
C THR A 432 30.03 -43.25 19.54
N LYS A 433 29.39 -42.33 20.29
CA LYS A 433 28.83 -42.56 21.66
C LYS A 433 28.36 -41.28 22.37
N ASN A 434 27.50 -41.47 23.36
CA ASN A 434 26.92 -40.42 24.22
C ASN A 434 27.89 -40.01 25.36
N SER A 435 27.88 -38.73 25.77
CA SER A 435 27.57 -38.35 27.17
C SER A 435 27.65 -36.84 27.45
N ASN A 436 26.50 -36.25 27.77
CA ASN A 436 26.18 -35.54 29.03
C ASN A 436 27.27 -34.79 29.87
N TRP A 437 26.81 -33.66 30.46
CA TRP A 437 27.26 -32.95 31.68
C TRP A 437 28.17 -31.70 31.61
N SER A 438 27.51 -30.56 31.89
CA SER A 438 27.81 -29.61 33.00
C SER A 438 28.95 -28.57 32.93
N SER A 439 28.58 -27.34 33.28
CA SER A 439 29.46 -26.17 33.51
C SER A 439 30.19 -26.20 34.86
N PRO A 440 31.23 -25.36 35.02
CA PRO A 440 31.44 -24.63 36.27
C PRO A 440 31.66 -23.10 36.08
N GLN A 441 31.79 -22.35 37.18
CA GLN A 441 31.80 -20.88 37.23
C GLN A 441 33.15 -20.25 37.67
N ALA A 442 33.40 -19.02 37.18
CA ALA A 442 33.97 -17.84 37.87
C ALA A 442 35.36 -17.82 38.57
N GLY A 443 36.16 -16.78 38.24
CA GLY A 443 37.36 -16.27 38.96
C GLY A 443 38.23 -15.42 38.00
N LYS A 444 38.52 -14.10 38.13
CA LYS A 444 39.03 -13.22 39.22
C LYS A 444 40.59 -13.15 39.27
N SER A 445 41.28 -11.99 39.16
CA SER A 445 40.83 -10.61 38.86
C SER A 445 41.78 -9.71 37.99
N PRO A 446 42.82 -8.97 38.47
CA PRO A 446 43.00 -7.58 37.99
C PRO A 446 44.45 -7.06 37.67
N CYS A 447 44.53 -5.75 37.37
CA CYS A 447 45.70 -4.85 37.14
C CYS A 447 46.26 -4.78 35.70
N SER A 448 46.66 -3.60 35.16
CA SER A 448 46.61 -2.21 35.69
C SER A 448 46.72 -1.13 34.58
N ALA A 449 45.99 -0.01 34.77
CA ALA A 449 46.33 1.44 34.57
C ALA A 449 47.34 1.90 33.48
N GLN A 450 47.22 3.06 32.80
CA GLN A 450 46.40 4.30 32.95
C GLN A 450 45.74 4.67 31.56
N THR A 451 45.32 5.88 31.12
CA THR A 451 45.33 7.29 31.60
C THR A 451 44.20 8.12 30.91
N MET A 452 43.85 9.29 31.45
CA MET A 452 42.99 10.36 30.88
C MET A 452 43.36 11.69 31.59
N PRO A 453 43.33 12.88 30.95
CA PRO A 453 42.19 13.84 31.10
C PRO A 453 42.07 14.85 29.91
N PRO A 454 41.30 15.97 29.97
CA PRO A 454 40.26 16.42 30.93
C PRO A 454 38.88 16.71 30.28
N SER A 455 37.93 17.13 31.12
CA SER A 455 36.52 17.42 30.79
C SER A 455 36.18 18.92 30.78
N PHE A 456 35.01 19.28 30.22
CA PHE A 456 34.30 20.53 30.56
C PHE A 456 32.78 20.36 30.52
N LEU A 457 32.10 20.64 31.65
CA LEU A 457 30.64 20.75 31.77
C LEU A 457 30.27 21.48 33.09
N PRO A 458 29.46 22.55 33.08
CA PRO A 458 29.03 23.23 34.31
C PRO A 458 27.54 23.05 34.67
N ARG A 459 27.32 22.24 35.71
CA ARG A 459 26.32 22.40 36.81
C ARG A 459 24.81 22.61 36.52
N ARG A 460 24.01 21.72 37.14
CA ARG A 460 22.60 21.95 37.49
C ARG A 460 22.42 23.07 38.54
N SER A 461 21.33 23.82 38.46
CA SER A 461 20.72 24.51 39.60
C SER A 461 19.63 23.63 40.25
N LYS A 462 19.25 23.91 41.50
CA LYS A 462 18.21 23.17 42.25
C LYS A 462 16.91 23.95 42.27
N LEU A 463 15.75 23.30 42.11
CA LEU A 463 14.53 23.67 42.85
C LEU A 463 13.47 22.56 42.91
N ARG A 464 13.21 22.12 44.16
CA ARG A 464 12.07 21.42 44.77
C ARG A 464 11.07 20.63 43.89
N SER A 465 10.90 19.36 44.28
CA SER A 465 9.77 18.48 43.98
C SER A 465 8.42 19.00 44.49
N ILE A 466 7.35 18.71 43.74
CA ILE A 466 5.98 18.66 44.24
C ILE A 466 5.38 17.32 43.81
N THR A 467 4.80 16.57 44.77
CA THR A 467 4.04 15.33 44.55
C THR A 467 2.73 15.41 45.34
N PRO A 468 1.64 14.79 44.88
CA PRO A 468 0.28 15.15 45.31
C PRO A 468 -0.07 14.72 46.73
N SER A 469 -0.85 15.55 47.43
CA SER A 469 -1.37 15.27 48.77
C SER A 469 -2.77 14.66 48.73
N ALA A 470 -2.95 13.46 49.26
CA ALA A 470 -4.27 12.82 49.44
C ALA A 470 -4.64 12.67 50.92
N ARG A 471 -5.75 13.28 51.33
CA ARG A 471 -6.57 12.97 52.54
C ARG A 471 -8.03 13.24 52.14
N ARG A 472 -9.05 12.38 52.31
CA ARG A 472 -9.49 11.48 53.40
C ARG A 472 -9.96 12.18 54.69
N ALA A 473 -11.26 12.48 54.75
CA ALA A 473 -12.19 12.51 55.90
C ALA A 473 -13.60 12.86 55.34
N SER A 474 -14.67 12.03 55.40
CA SER A 474 -15.49 11.56 56.54
C SER A 474 -16.29 12.68 57.26
N ALA A 475 -17.61 12.58 57.50
CA ALA A 475 -18.59 11.56 57.10
C ALA A 475 -20.07 12.05 57.25
N SER A 476 -20.98 11.32 56.61
CA SER A 476 -22.44 11.16 56.83
C SER A 476 -23.19 11.97 57.92
N TRP A 477 -24.39 12.45 57.54
CA TRP A 477 -25.58 12.44 58.42
C TRP A 477 -26.82 11.93 57.63
N ARG A 478 -27.82 11.39 58.35
CA ARG A 478 -29.15 10.97 57.84
C ARG A 478 -30.22 11.93 58.43
N ALA A 479 -31.52 11.95 58.12
CA ALA A 479 -32.41 11.27 57.15
C ALA A 479 -33.49 12.35 56.76
N ASP A 480 -34.81 12.21 56.56
CA ASP A 480 -35.86 11.17 56.37
C ASP A 480 -37.13 11.95 55.89
N ALA A 481 -38.27 11.45 55.39
CA ALA A 481 -38.82 10.12 55.06
C ALA A 481 -40.04 10.34 54.09
N ARG A 482 -40.84 9.27 53.83
CA ARG A 482 -42.21 9.26 53.25
C ARG A 482 -42.28 9.46 51.70
N ALA A 483 -43.11 8.73 50.93
CA ALA A 483 -43.94 7.55 51.26
C ALA A 483 -44.17 6.62 50.04
N ARG A 484 -44.50 5.35 50.33
CA ARG A 484 -45.16 4.36 49.43
C ARG A 484 -46.67 4.70 49.29
N PRO A 485 -47.48 4.14 48.35
CA PRO A 485 -47.49 2.74 47.84
C PRO A 485 -47.84 2.57 46.32
N SER A 486 -48.07 1.37 45.77
CA SER A 486 -47.41 0.04 45.87
C SER A 486 -48.01 -0.94 44.84
N LEU A 487 -47.27 -2.02 44.51
CA LEU A 487 -47.77 -3.32 43.98
C LEU A 487 -48.44 -3.30 42.57
N SER A 488 -48.48 -4.41 41.81
CA SER A 488 -47.90 -5.75 41.98
C SER A 488 -47.53 -6.38 40.63
N MET A 489 -46.54 -7.27 40.62
CA MET A 489 -46.28 -8.20 39.52
C MET A 489 -47.35 -9.30 39.46
N THR A 490 -47.65 -9.82 38.27
CA THR A 490 -47.74 -11.28 38.08
C THR A 490 -47.46 -11.71 36.63
N SER A 491 -47.15 -12.98 36.48
CA SER A 491 -46.58 -13.63 35.31
C SER A 491 -47.60 -14.26 34.35
N ALA A 492 -47.11 -14.50 33.11
CA ALA A 492 -47.29 -15.72 32.32
C ALA A 492 -48.36 -15.81 31.20
N ASP A 493 -47.85 -16.41 30.10
CA ASP A 493 -48.48 -17.38 29.19
C ASP A 493 -49.04 -16.91 27.83
N ARG A 494 -48.96 -17.86 26.89
CA ARG A 494 -49.63 -17.99 25.57
C ARG A 494 -49.06 -17.26 24.36
N ARG A 495 -48.23 -18.03 23.66
CA ARG A 495 -48.13 -18.13 22.20
C ARG A 495 -49.53 -18.06 21.54
N GLN A 496 -49.62 -17.40 20.38
CA GLN A 496 -50.11 -18.05 19.16
C GLN A 496 -49.55 -17.37 17.90
N GLN A 497 -49.89 -17.89 16.72
CA GLN A 497 -49.10 -17.77 15.48
C GLN A 497 -49.96 -17.13 14.33
N PRO A 498 -49.62 -17.19 13.03
CA PRO A 498 -49.54 -15.96 12.23
C PRO A 498 -50.55 -15.86 11.07
N SER A 499 -50.48 -14.74 10.36
CA SER A 499 -50.87 -14.59 8.95
C SER A 499 -49.90 -13.62 8.27
#